data_AF-A0AAE9XAX2-F1
#
_entry.id   AF-A0AAE9XAX2-F1
#
_cell.length_a   1.000
_cell.length_b   1.000
_cell.length_c   1.000
_cell.angle_alpha   90.00
_cell.angle_beta   90.00
_cell.angle_gamma   90.00
#
_symmetry.space_group_name_H-M   'P 1'
#
loop_
_entity.id
_entity.type
_entity.pdbx_description
1 polymer ?
#
loop_
_entity_poly.entity_id
_entity_poly.type
_entity_poly.pdbx_seq_one_letter_code
_entity_poly.pdbx_strand_id
1 'polypeptide(L)'
;MKDRELTAENQTVRTLSEKREQNGCKPVEIVSRLTQSPSMEVASLVSIISASIGYLVSMEERSPVYNGIDMQSERGWKQIVRG
;
A
#
# COMPACT_ATOMS: atom_id res chain seq x y z
N MET A 1 15.61 -5.58 -20.20
CA MET A 1 14.78 -4.62 -20.97
C MET A 1 13.30 -5.03 -20.92
N LYS A 2 12.79 -5.36 -19.72
CA LYS A 2 11.42 -5.84 -19.46
C LYS A 2 10.70 -4.92 -18.46
N ASP A 3 11.10 -3.65 -18.45
CA ASP A 3 10.82 -2.69 -17.37
C ASP A 3 9.91 -1.54 -17.83
N ARG A 4 9.28 -1.64 -19.01
CA ARG A 4 8.53 -0.54 -19.65
C ARG A 4 7.02 -0.72 -19.75
N GLU A 5 6.45 -1.82 -19.25
CA GLU A 5 4.99 -2.02 -19.35
C GLU A 5 4.18 -1.20 -18.33
N LEU A 6 4.80 -0.77 -17.22
CA LEU A 6 4.14 0.02 -16.17
C LEU A 6 4.48 1.52 -16.22
N THR A 7 5.38 1.94 -17.10
CA THR A 7 5.76 3.35 -17.33
C THR A 7 5.19 3.92 -18.63
N ALA A 8 4.59 3.08 -19.48
CA ALA A 8 3.90 3.55 -20.67
C ALA A 8 2.53 4.11 -20.29
N GLU A 9 2.25 5.36 -20.64
CA GLU A 9 0.89 5.91 -20.64
C GLU A 9 0.00 5.16 -21.64
N ASN A 10 -0.40 3.95 -21.28
CA ASN A 10 -1.35 3.13 -22.02
C ASN A 10 -2.65 3.04 -21.20
N GLN A 11 -3.76 2.85 -21.91
CA GLN A 11 -5.10 2.72 -21.35
C GLN A 11 -5.14 1.75 -20.16
N THR A 12 -4.44 0.62 -20.23
CA THR A 12 -4.38 -0.36 -19.13
C THR A 12 -3.79 0.24 -17.85
N VAL A 13 -2.67 0.95 -17.94
CA VAL A 13 -2.00 1.58 -16.79
C VAL A 13 -2.88 2.69 -16.19
N ARG A 14 -3.53 3.50 -17.05
CA ARG A 14 -4.47 4.53 -16.61
C ARG A 14 -5.66 3.94 -15.86
N THR A 15 -6.32 2.94 -16.45
CA THR A 15 -7.46 2.26 -15.82
C THR A 15 -7.07 1.60 -14.50
N LEU A 16 -5.88 0.98 -14.43
CA LEU A 16 -5.39 0.39 -13.18
C LEU A 16 -5.14 1.46 -12.10
N SER A 17 -4.55 2.60 -12.48
CA SER A 17 -4.31 3.73 -11.57
C SER A 17 -5.61 4.34 -11.05
N GLU A 18 -6.59 4.55 -11.92
CA GLU A 18 -7.93 5.04 -11.55
C GLU A 18 -8.64 4.07 -10.59
N LYS A 19 -8.56 2.75 -10.87
CA LYS A 19 -9.13 1.73 -10.01
C LYS A 19 -8.45 1.71 -8.63
N ARG A 20 -7.12 1.86 -8.60
CA ARG A 20 -6.34 1.96 -7.35
C ARG A 20 -6.80 3.16 -6.54
N GLU A 21 -6.94 4.32 -7.17
CA GLU A 21 -7.37 5.55 -6.49
C GLU A 21 -8.79 5.41 -5.93
N GLN A 22 -9.74 4.93 -6.74
CA GLN A 22 -11.12 4.67 -6.28
C GLN A 22 -11.19 3.70 -5.10
N ASN A 23 -10.33 2.67 -5.10
CA ASN A 23 -10.25 1.73 -3.99
C ASN A 23 -9.57 2.33 -2.76
N GLY A 24 -8.57 3.19 -2.93
CA GLY A 24 -7.88 3.89 -1.85
C GLY A 24 -8.73 4.93 -1.12
N CYS A 25 -9.62 5.63 -1.84
CA CYS A 25 -10.52 6.62 -1.24
C CYS A 25 -11.59 6.01 -0.33
N LYS A 26 -12.04 4.77 -0.61
CA LYS A 26 -13.10 4.11 0.19
C LYS A 26 -12.71 3.93 1.67
N PRO A 27 -11.54 3.36 2.02
CA PRO A 27 -11.07 3.32 3.40
C PRO A 27 -10.96 4.70 4.03
N VAL A 28 -10.50 5.71 3.29
CA VAL A 28 -10.37 7.08 3.80
C VAL A 28 -11.73 7.63 4.25
N GLU A 29 -12.77 7.49 3.42
CA GLU A 29 -14.12 7.92 3.77
C GLU A 29 -14.67 7.18 5.00
N ILE A 30 -14.50 5.85 5.05
CA ILE A 30 -14.99 5.02 6.15
C ILE A 30 -14.31 5.39 7.46
N VAL A 31 -12.98 5.46 7.45
CA VAL A 31 -12.18 5.76 8.64
C VAL A 31 -12.44 7.18 9.11
N SER A 32 -12.46 8.17 8.21
CA SER A 32 -12.78 9.56 8.55
C SER A 32 -14.14 9.69 9.25
N ARG A 33 -15.17 8.97 8.79
CA ARG A 33 -16.49 8.95 9.44
C ARG A 33 -16.46 8.28 10.82
N LEU A 34 -15.75 7.15 10.95
CA LEU A 34 -15.68 6.40 12.20
C LEU A 34 -14.90 7.14 13.28
N THR A 35 -13.81 7.83 12.91
CA THR A 35 -12.95 8.55 13.86
C THR A 35 -13.33 10.01 14.04
N GLN A 36 -14.30 10.52 13.26
CA GLN A 36 -14.66 11.94 13.18
C GLN A 36 -13.45 12.84 12.85
N SER A 37 -12.45 12.30 12.16
CA SER A 37 -11.23 13.02 11.79
C SER A 37 -11.36 13.63 10.39
N PRO A 38 -10.68 14.75 10.09
CA PRO A 38 -10.63 15.32 8.75
C PRO A 38 -10.15 14.30 7.72
N SER A 39 -10.88 14.18 6.60
CA SER A 39 -10.54 13.24 5.52
C SER A 39 -9.10 13.42 5.01
N MET A 40 -8.60 14.66 4.98
CA MET A 40 -7.22 14.98 4.56
C MET A 40 -6.15 14.34 5.46
N GLU A 41 -6.37 14.32 6.78
CA GLU A 41 -5.45 13.70 7.74
C GLU A 41 -5.45 12.18 7.55
N VAL A 42 -6.64 11.59 7.43
CA VAL A 42 -6.80 10.15 7.18
C VAL A 42 -6.17 9.75 5.85
N ALA A 43 -6.39 10.52 4.78
CA ALA A 43 -5.80 10.27 3.46
C ALA A 43 -4.26 10.29 3.51
N SER A 44 -3.69 11.23 4.28
CA SER A 44 -2.24 11.33 4.45
C SER A 44 -1.67 10.08 5.11
N LEU A 45 -2.29 9.61 6.20
CA LEU A 45 -1.85 8.40 6.92
C LEU A 45 -2.03 7.15 6.07
N VAL A 46 -3.19 6.99 5.41
CA VAL A 46 -3.46 5.84 4.52
C VAL A 46 -2.45 5.80 3.38
N SER A 47 -2.08 6.95 2.82
CA SER A 47 -1.09 7.03 1.74
C SER A 47 0.30 6.55 2.20
N ILE A 48 0.76 7.00 3.38
CA ILE A 48 2.04 6.58 3.96
C ILE A 48 2.02 5.06 4.21
N ILE A 49 1.01 4.56 4.91
CA ILE A 49 0.91 3.13 5.25
C ILE A 49 0.86 2.26 3.98
N SER A 50 0.06 2.65 2.99
CA SER A 50 -0.07 1.91 1.72
C SER A 50 1.25 1.86 0.96
N ALA A 51 1.98 2.97 0.90
CA ALA A 51 3.29 3.03 0.28
C ALA A 51 4.32 2.19 1.05
N SER A 52 4.30 2.23 2.38
CA SER A 52 5.17 1.41 3.23
C SER A 52 4.95 -0.08 3.02
N ILE A 53 3.70 -0.55 2.86
CA ILE A 53 3.41 -1.96 2.55
C ILE A 53 4.05 -2.34 1.20
N GLY A 54 3.86 -1.54 0.16
CA GLY A 54 4.48 -1.80 -1.15
C GLY A 54 6.01 -1.83 -1.11
N TYR A 55 6.61 -0.95 -0.30
CA TYR A 55 8.04 -0.96 -0.02
C TYR A 55 8.47 -2.24 0.69
N LEU A 56 7.76 -2.68 1.73
CA LEU A 56 8.08 -3.91 2.47
C LEU A 56 8.01 -5.16 1.56
N VAL A 57 6.99 -5.25 0.71
CA VAL A 57 6.88 -6.32 -0.30
C VAL A 57 8.09 -6.28 -1.24
N SER A 58 8.48 -5.09 -1.72
CA SER A 58 9.66 -4.96 -2.59
C SER A 58 10.98 -5.27 -1.86
N MET A 59 11.00 -5.10 -0.54
CA MET A 59 12.17 -5.34 0.30
C MET A 59 12.38 -6.82 0.61
N GLU A 60 11.34 -7.65 0.58
CA GLU A 60 11.42 -9.07 0.92
C GLU A 60 12.42 -9.85 0.05
N GLU A 61 12.64 -9.39 -1.19
CA GLU A 61 13.63 -9.96 -2.11
C GLU A 61 15.09 -9.63 -1.71
N ARG A 62 15.30 -8.53 -0.97
CA ARG A 62 16.63 -7.98 -0.64
C ARG A 62 17.02 -8.21 0.81
N SER A 63 16.05 -8.16 1.72
CA SER A 63 16.26 -8.37 3.14
C SER A 63 15.13 -9.25 3.68
N PRO A 64 15.42 -10.52 4.03
CA PRO A 64 14.40 -11.43 4.53
C PRO A 64 13.85 -11.00 5.90
N VAL A 65 14.59 -10.17 6.64
CA VAL A 65 14.17 -9.63 7.93
C VAL A 65 14.17 -8.10 7.88
N TYR A 66 13.10 -7.48 8.37
CA TYR A 66 12.97 -6.03 8.51
C TYR A 66 12.37 -5.71 9.89
N ASN A 67 13.06 -4.89 10.68
CA ASN A 67 12.69 -4.59 12.08
C ASN A 67 12.46 -5.85 12.96
N GLY A 68 13.21 -6.92 12.71
CA GLY A 68 13.06 -8.20 13.41
C GLY A 68 11.90 -9.08 12.93
N ILE A 69 11.13 -8.63 11.94
CA ILE A 69 10.02 -9.38 11.34
C ILE A 69 10.51 -10.08 10.07
N ASP A 70 10.19 -11.36 9.92
CA ASP A 70 10.50 -12.17 8.75
C ASP A 70 9.53 -11.86 7.59
N MET A 71 10.00 -11.10 6.61
CA MET A 71 9.21 -10.65 5.44
C MET A 71 8.89 -11.79 4.48
N GLN A 72 9.61 -12.91 4.51
CA GLN A 72 9.40 -14.03 3.59
C GLN A 72 8.45 -15.08 4.14
N SER A 73 7.93 -14.88 5.36
CA SER A 73 7.02 -15.82 6.02
C SER A 73 5.62 -15.23 6.20
N GLU A 74 4.60 -16.07 6.03
CA GLU A 74 3.22 -15.71 6.38
C GLU A 74 3.11 -15.28 7.85
N ARG A 75 3.93 -15.88 8.72
CA ARG A 75 3.98 -15.53 10.14
C ARG A 75 4.43 -14.08 10.37
N GLY A 76 5.43 -13.59 9.64
CA GLY A 76 5.87 -12.21 9.76
C GLY A 76 4.83 -11.22 9.25
N TRP A 77 4.18 -11.50 8.12
CA TRP A 77 3.05 -10.70 7.65
C TRP A 77 1.87 -10.68 8.63
N LYS A 78 1.59 -11.81 9.31
CA LYS A 78 0.62 -11.87 10.41
C LYS A 78 1.00 -11.00 11.62
N GLN A 79 2.29 -10.77 11.88
CA GLN A 79 2.72 -9.84 12.94
C GLN A 79 2.38 -8.40 12.55
N ILE A 80 2.68 -7.98 11.32
CA ILE A 80 2.34 -6.63 10.82
C ILE A 80 0.82 -6.36 10.92
N VAL A 81 -0.02 -7.34 10.55
CA VAL A 81 -1.49 -7.19 10.63
C VAL A 81 -1.98 -7.06 12.08
N ARG A 82 -1.28 -7.65 13.05
CA ARG A 82 -1.66 -7.60 14.46
C ARG A 82 -1.26 -6.30 15.15
N GLY A 83 -0.27 -5.58 14.62
CA GLY A 83 0.36 -4.43 15.26
C GLY A 83 1.46 -4.86 16.21
#